data_AF-A0A3C0EZD4-F1
#
_entry.id   AF-A0A3C0EZD4-F1
#
_cell.length_a   1.000
_cell.length_b   1.000
_cell.length_c   1.000
_cell.angle_alpha   90.00
_cell.angle_beta   90.00
_cell.angle_gamma   90.00
#
_symmetry.space_group_name_H-M   'P 1'
#
loop_
_entity.id
_entity.type
_entity.pdbx_description
1 polymer ?
#
loop_
_entity_poly.entity_id
_entity_poly.type
_entity_poly.pdbx_seq_one_letter_code
_entity_poly.pdbx_strand_id
1 'polypeptide(L)' 'GILGVIDHEGTPGADNGTLHRISYDETVKAVLASGFVLAASSEILDNEADDHTVGPFDPSLGRNTDRLVLKFMKL' A
#
# COMPACT_ATOMS: atom_id res chain seq x y z
N GLY A 1 5.69 4.06 19.90
CA GLY A 1 6.15 2.90 19.09
C GLY A 1 6.11 3.24 17.62
N ILE A 2 6.88 2.57 16.76
CA ILE A 2 6.88 2.78 15.29
C ILE A 2 6.23 1.58 14.61
N LEU A 3 5.37 1.85 13.61
CA LEU A 3 4.81 0.85 12.70
C LEU A 3 5.20 1.24 11.27
N GLY A 4 5.89 0.35 10.57
CA GLY A 4 6.15 0.47 9.14
C GLY A 4 5.18 -0.42 8.37
N VAL A 5 4.63 0.10 7.27
CA VAL A 5 3.74 -0.65 6.37
C VAL A 5 4.32 -0.56 4.96
N ILE A 6 4.48 -1.72 4.33
CA ILE A 6 4.80 -1.86 2.92
C ILE A 6 3.83 -2.91 2.37
N ASP A 7 3.08 -2.56 1.33
CA ASP A 7 2.12 -3.45 0.69
C ASP A 7 1.95 -3.05 -0.78
N HIS A 8 1.29 -3.89 -1.57
CA HIS A 8 0.98 -3.64 -2.98
C HIS A 8 -0.10 -2.57 -3.10
N GLU A 9 0.25 -1.42 -3.70
CA GLU A 9 -0.70 -0.33 -3.89
C GLU A 9 -1.85 -0.80 -4.78
N GLY A 10 -3.07 -0.47 -4.36
CA GLY A 10 -4.30 -0.76 -5.07
C GLY A 10 -5.07 0.50 -5.39
N THR A 11 -5.98 0.42 -6.35
CA THR A 11 -6.81 1.56 -6.71
C THR A 11 -7.94 1.75 -5.68
N PRO A 12 -8.19 2.97 -5.19
CA PRO A 12 -9.32 3.24 -4.29
C PRO A 12 -10.66 2.79 -4.89
N GLY A 13 -11.40 1.97 -4.15
CA GLY A 13 -12.71 1.44 -4.57
C GLY A 13 -12.67 0.24 -5.53
N ALA A 14 -11.49 -0.23 -5.94
CA ALA A 14 -11.34 -1.49 -6.67
C ALA A 14 -11.52 -2.72 -5.75
N ASP A 15 -11.66 -3.91 -6.33
CA ASP A 15 -11.65 -5.18 -5.58
C ASP A 15 -10.22 -5.58 -5.17
N ASN A 16 -9.59 -4.74 -4.35
CA ASN A 16 -8.23 -4.91 -3.85
C ASN A 16 -8.07 -6.20 -3.05
N GLY A 17 -9.14 -6.67 -2.40
CA GLY A 17 -9.16 -7.93 -1.65
C GLY A 17 -8.87 -9.13 -2.55
N THR A 18 -9.54 -9.24 -3.70
CA THR A 18 -9.26 -10.31 -4.68
C THR A 18 -7.89 -10.14 -5.33
N LEU A 19 -7.44 -8.90 -5.55
CA LEU A 19 -6.15 -8.61 -6.18
C LEU A 19 -4.94 -8.77 -5.24
N HIS A 20 -5.15 -9.00 -3.94
CA HIS A 20 -4.09 -8.95 -2.92
C HIS A 20 -3.32 -7.62 -2.96
N ARG A 21 -4.10 -6.53 -2.95
CA ARG A 21 -3.64 -5.14 -2.91
C ARG A 21 -4.35 -4.39 -1.78
N ILE A 22 -3.90 -3.18 -1.50
CA ILE A 22 -4.59 -2.24 -0.61
C ILE A 22 -4.31 -0.81 -1.06
N SER A 23 -5.32 0.05 -1.00
CA SER A 23 -5.14 1.47 -1.35
C SER A 23 -4.50 2.25 -0.21
N TYR A 24 -3.79 3.32 -0.56
CA TYR A 24 -3.20 4.26 0.41
C TYR A 24 -4.23 4.77 1.43
N ASP A 25 -5.40 5.20 0.98
CA ASP A 25 -6.42 5.83 1.84
C ASP A 25 -7.05 4.82 2.81
N GLU A 26 -7.31 3.59 2.36
CA GLU A 26 -7.77 2.50 3.23
C GLU A 26 -6.72 2.15 4.29
N THR A 27 -5.44 2.04 3.87
CA THR A 27 -4.32 1.76 4.78
C THR A 27 -4.19 2.84 5.86
N VAL A 28 -4.12 4.11 5.45
CA VAL A 28 -3.99 5.24 6.37
C VAL A 28 -5.19 5.30 7.31
N LYS A 29 -6.41 5.20 6.78
CA LYS A 29 -7.64 5.25 7.60
C LYS A 29 -7.66 4.14 8.66
N ALA A 30 -7.32 2.91 8.30
CA ALA A 30 -7.31 1.77 9.22
C ALA A 30 -6.27 1.94 10.34
N VAL A 31 -5.07 2.40 10.00
CA VAL A 31 -3.99 2.58 10.99
C VAL A 31 -4.26 3.77 11.91
N LEU A 32 -4.80 4.87 11.38
CA LEU A 32 -5.24 6.01 12.20
C LEU A 32 -6.35 5.62 13.19
N ALA A 33 -7.33 4.82 12.75
CA ALA A 33 -8.38 4.30 13.62
C ALA A 33 -7.85 3.40 14.76
N SER A 34 -6.66 2.84 14.60
CA SER A 34 -5.94 2.07 15.63
C SER A 34 -5.16 2.95 16.62
N GLY A 35 -5.31 4.27 16.53
CA GLY A 35 -4.70 5.26 17.41
C GLY A 35 -3.22 5.49 17.15
N PHE A 36 -2.78 5.33 15.90
CA PHE A 36 -1.49 5.79 15.42
C PHE A 36 -1.66 7.10 14.65
N VAL A 37 -0.55 7.77 14.36
CA VAL A 37 -0.50 8.91 13.42
C VAL A 37 0.44 8.57 12.26
N LEU A 38 0.09 9.02 11.05
CA LEU A 38 0.99 8.94 9.90
C LEU A 38 2.14 9.93 10.12
N ALA A 39 3.37 9.43 10.13
CA ALA A 39 4.57 10.20 10.40
C ALA A 39 5.38 10.52 9.14
N ALA A 40 5.38 9.62 8.16
CA ALA A 40 6.00 9.83 6.84
C ALA A 40 5.46 8.83 5.81
N SER A 41 5.57 9.18 4.53
CA SER A 41 5.46 8.28 3.37
C SER A 41 6.73 8.38 2.52
N SER A 42 6.92 7.43 1.60
CA SER A 42 8.02 7.46 0.63
C SER A 42 7.61 6.82 -0.68
N GLU A 43 8.04 7.44 -1.78
CA GLU A 43 7.80 6.99 -3.15
C GLU A 43 8.92 6.06 -3.68
N ILE A 44 9.70 5.45 -2.79
CA ILE A 44 10.93 4.72 -3.17
C ILE A 44 10.64 3.39 -3.89
N LEU A 45 9.42 2.88 -3.75
CA LEU A 45 8.95 1.65 -4.38
C LEU A 45 7.84 1.90 -5.40
N ASP A 46 7.66 3.15 -5.81
CA ASP A 46 6.69 3.50 -6.84
C ASP A 46 7.05 2.83 -8.16
N ASN A 47 6.03 2.32 -8.85
CA ASN A 47 6.19 1.73 -10.18
C ASN A 47 5.07 2.16 -11.14
N GLU A 48 5.35 3.19 -11.96
CA GLU A 48 4.42 3.71 -12.97
C GLU A 48 3.99 2.66 -14.02
N ALA A 49 4.70 1.55 -14.15
CA ALA A 49 4.36 0.47 -15.09
C ALA A 49 3.36 -0.55 -14.52
N ASP A 50 3.03 -0.49 -13.23
CA ASP A 50 2.00 -1.33 -12.60
C ASP A 50 0.71 -0.52 -12.48
N ASP A 51 -0.30 -0.85 -13.30
CA ASP A 51 -1.59 -0.15 -13.37
C ASP A 51 -2.62 -0.63 -12.33
N HIS A 52 -2.19 -1.50 -11.42
CA HIS A 52 -2.99 -2.06 -10.32
C HIS A 52 -4.13 -2.99 -10.75
N THR A 53 -4.16 -3.45 -12.00
CA THR A 53 -5.28 -4.27 -12.51
C THR A 53 -5.12 -5.77 -12.25
N VAL A 54 -3.92 -6.23 -11.90
CA VAL A 54 -3.59 -7.64 -11.64
C VAL A 54 -2.93 -7.82 -10.28
N GLY A 55 -2.97 -9.04 -9.72
CA GLY A 55 -2.34 -9.32 -8.43
C GLY A 55 -0.80 -9.40 -8.50
N PRO A 56 -0.09 -9.31 -7.37
CA PRO A 56 1.37 -9.19 -7.32
C PRO A 56 2.15 -10.44 -7.79
N PHE A 57 1.44 -11.55 -8.00
CA PHE A 57 1.99 -12.79 -8.54
C PHE A 57 1.77 -12.95 -10.05
N ASP A 58 1.08 -12.00 -10.69
CA ASP A 58 0.91 -12.01 -12.13
C ASP A 58 2.29 -11.99 -12.82
N PRO A 59 2.56 -12.90 -13.78
CA PRO A 59 3.85 -12.96 -14.46
C PRO A 59 4.25 -11.66 -15.15
N SER A 60 3.28 -10.86 -15.62
CA SER A 60 3.54 -9.59 -16.30
C SER A 60 4.26 -8.56 -15.44
N LEU A 61 4.09 -8.63 -14.11
CA LEU A 61 4.71 -7.70 -13.17
C LEU A 61 6.15 -8.05 -12.84
N GLY A 62 6.60 -9.29 -13.11
CA GLY A 62 7.97 -9.72 -12.80
C GLY A 62 8.37 -9.55 -11.33
N ARG A 63 7.40 -9.63 -10.40
CA ARG A 63 7.54 -9.30 -8.96
C ARG A 63 7.89 -7.83 -8.66
N ASN A 64 7.80 -6.94 -9.64
CA ASN A 64 7.99 -5.51 -9.49
C ASN A 64 6.64 -4.81 -9.49
N THR A 65 6.03 -4.74 -8.32
CA THR A 65 4.73 -4.10 -8.09
C THR A 65 4.92 -2.70 -7.56
N ASP A 66 3.95 -1.83 -7.85
CA ASP A 66 3.81 -0.55 -7.18
C ASP A 66 3.45 -0.79 -5.70
N ARG A 67 4.13 -0.08 -4.79
CA ARG A 67 4.02 -0.35 -3.35
C ARG A 67 4.08 0.91 -2.52
N LEU A 68 3.09 1.06 -1.66
CA LEU A 68 3.12 2.06 -0.60
C LEU A 68 4.26 1.77 0.40
N VAL A 69 4.88 2.82 0.90
CA VAL A 69 5.84 2.77 2.00
C VAL A 69 5.47 3.81 3.03
N LEU A 70 4.88 3.37 4.14
CA LEU A 70 4.32 4.24 5.16
C LEU A 70 4.98 4.01 6.51
N LYS A 71 5.21 5.10 7.24
CA LYS A 71 5.67 5.08 8.62
C LYS A 71 4.64 5.74 9.52
N PHE A 72 4.24 5.03 10.56
CA PHE A 72 3.33 5.50 11.59
C PHE A 72 4.01 5.52 12.96
N MET A 73 3.51 6.38 13.86
CA MET A 73 3.94 6.45 15.24
C MET A 73 2.75 6.34 16.19
N LYS A 74 2.91 5.57 17.27
CA LYS A 74 1.97 5.54 18.39
C LYS A 74 2.22 6.77 19.26
N LEU A 75 1.16 7.57 19.47
CA LEU A 75 1.14 8.64 20.46
C LEU A 75 1.24 8.08 21.88
#